data_AF-A0AAV9PHF7-F1
#
_entry.id   AF-A0AAV9PHF7-F1
#
_cell.length_a   1.000
_cell.length_b   1.000
_cell.length_c   1.000
_cell.angle_alpha   90.00
_cell.angle_beta   90.00
_cell.angle_gamma   90.00
#
_symmetry.space_group_name_H-M   'P 1'
#
loop_
_entity.id
_entity.type
_entity.pdbx_description
1 polymer ?
#
loop_
_entity_poly.entity_id
_entity_poly.type
_entity_poly.pdbx_seq_one_letter_code
_entity_poly.pdbx_strand_id
1 'polypeptide(L)'
;METETEDDNRQRASGRAAFKNSVWFTRAWTLQELLAPKTVLFFSKTYTLLGTRENFDNLVHEATSIPVYFLGMNLEGVFDASVAERMRWASRREASREEDLSYSILGLFGVNIPLLYGEGGKAFLRLQEEIVKTSWDETLFAWNGRSDDCMQHMLAGGLIASHPRHFEGATILGLKFPIPRQHYEITNRGVRMSIPLSRGQFDRVLAEGMPRRRGLTFSRHRGRGIPQGVLYAS
;
A
#
# COMPACT_ATOMS: atom_id res chain seq x y z
N MET A 1 5.49 47.25 12.44
CA MET A 1 4.90 46.10 13.17
C MET A 1 4.37 45.01 12.23
N GLU A 2 4.14 45.26 10.93
CA GLU A 2 3.64 44.23 10.01
C GLU A 2 4.70 43.25 9.47
N THR A 3 6.00 43.59 9.57
CA THR A 3 7.09 42.81 8.97
C THR A 3 7.52 41.58 9.79
N GLU A 4 7.37 41.60 11.11
CA GLU A 4 7.80 40.48 11.98
C GLU A 4 6.85 39.26 11.88
N THR A 5 5.56 39.49 11.64
CA THR A 5 4.56 38.42 11.51
C THR A 5 4.65 37.66 10.18
N GLU A 6 5.11 38.31 9.11
CA GLU A 6 5.26 37.66 7.81
C GLU A 6 6.50 36.75 7.75
N ASP A 7 7.63 37.20 8.28
CA ASP A 7 8.87 36.43 8.29
C ASP A 7 8.80 35.21 9.23
N ASP A 8 8.16 35.35 10.39
CA ASP A 8 7.90 34.21 11.29
C ASP A 8 7.00 33.17 10.63
N ASN A 9 5.98 33.60 9.89
CA ASN A 9 5.08 32.70 9.18
C ASN A 9 5.77 31.99 8.02
N ARG A 10 6.64 32.69 7.28
CA ARG A 10 7.49 32.11 6.22
C ARG A 10 8.47 31.09 6.79
N GLN A 11 9.10 31.38 7.93
CA GLN A 11 10.05 30.49 8.57
C GLN A 11 9.36 29.22 9.10
N ARG A 12 8.15 29.35 9.66
CA ARG A 12 7.31 28.19 10.05
C ARG A 12 6.88 27.35 8.85
N ALA A 13 6.46 27.97 7.75
CA ALA A 13 6.12 27.28 6.51
C ALA A 13 7.32 26.53 5.93
N SER A 14 8.50 27.15 5.92
CA SER A 14 9.77 26.54 5.51
C SER A 14 10.11 25.32 6.38
N GLY A 15 9.97 25.43 7.71
CA GLY A 15 10.18 24.32 8.63
C GLY A 15 9.22 23.14 8.42
N ARG A 16 7.93 23.41 8.18
CA ARG A 16 6.93 22.38 7.86
C ARG A 16 7.24 21.68 6.53
N ALA A 17 7.65 22.43 5.51
CA ALA A 17 8.06 21.86 4.23
C ALA A 17 9.33 20.98 4.38
N ALA A 18 10.34 21.46 5.12
CA ALA A 18 11.55 20.71 5.40
C ALA A 18 11.28 19.41 6.18
N PHE A 19 10.35 19.44 7.14
CA PHE A 19 9.91 18.24 7.86
C PHE A 19 9.30 17.22 6.90
N LYS A 20 8.31 17.62 6.09
CA LYS A 20 7.63 16.71 5.15
C LYS A 20 8.57 16.09 4.13
N ASN A 21 9.55 16.87 3.67
CA ASN A 21 10.54 16.44 2.67
C ASN A 21 11.77 15.77 3.30
N SER A 22 11.72 15.43 4.60
CA SER A 22 12.80 14.74 5.26
C SER A 22 13.02 13.36 4.67
N VAL A 23 14.29 13.02 4.42
CA VAL A 23 14.75 11.68 3.99
C VAL A 23 14.32 10.60 4.99
N TRP A 24 14.03 10.96 6.25
CA TRP A 24 13.52 10.00 7.22
C TRP A 24 12.22 9.35 6.76
N PHE A 25 11.32 10.06 6.07
CA PHE A 25 10.06 9.51 5.57
C PHE A 25 10.22 8.61 4.33
N THR A 26 11.38 8.67 3.64
CA THR A 26 11.66 7.82 2.49
C THR A 26 12.46 6.57 2.86
N ARG A 27 13.08 6.48 4.03
CA ARG A 27 13.82 5.27 4.42
C ARG A 27 12.88 4.09 4.70
N ALA A 28 13.21 2.90 4.21
CA ALA A 28 12.37 1.71 4.33
C ALA A 28 12.05 1.30 5.77
N TRP A 29 13.07 1.18 6.64
CA TRP A 29 12.92 0.75 8.03
C TRP A 29 12.14 1.71 8.92
N THR A 30 12.18 3.00 8.61
CA THR A 30 11.50 4.01 9.44
C THR A 30 9.99 3.93 9.35
N LEU A 31 9.42 3.12 8.44
CA LEU A 31 7.97 2.88 8.38
C LEU A 31 7.49 2.13 9.62
N GLN A 32 8.21 1.09 10.04
CA GLN A 32 7.90 0.39 11.28
C GLN A 32 8.23 1.25 12.50
N GLU A 33 9.33 2.02 12.46
CA GLU A 33 9.65 2.96 13.54
C GLU A 33 8.58 4.04 13.74
N LEU A 34 7.86 4.40 12.67
CA LEU A 34 6.75 5.35 12.73
C LEU A 34 5.47 4.74 13.34
N LEU A 35 5.15 3.50 12.96
CA LEU A 35 3.86 2.85 13.22
C LEU A 35 3.86 1.95 14.46
N ALA A 36 5.01 1.37 14.83
CA ALA A 36 5.07 0.40 15.91
C ALA A 36 5.05 1.01 17.32
N PRO A 37 5.78 2.11 17.60
CA PRO A 37 5.80 2.70 18.93
C PRO A 37 4.53 3.49 19.26
N LYS A 38 4.13 3.45 20.53
CA LYS A 38 3.04 4.28 21.06
C LYS A 38 3.33 5.78 20.98
N THR A 39 4.61 6.15 21.05
CA THR A 39 5.06 7.54 21.07
C THR A 39 6.29 7.67 20.18
N VAL A 40 6.28 8.66 19.30
CA VAL A 40 7.39 8.98 18.40
C VAL A 40 7.74 10.45 18.58
N LEU A 41 9.01 10.73 18.85
CA LEU A 41 9.55 12.07 19.01
C LEU A 41 10.38 12.43 17.78
N PHE A 42 10.09 13.59 17.19
CA PHE A 42 10.85 14.10 16.06
C PHE A 42 11.87 15.13 16.51
N PHE A 43 13.10 14.98 16.03
CA PHE A 43 14.20 15.90 16.30
C PHE A 43 14.74 16.51 15.01
N SER A 44 15.25 17.73 15.12
CA SER A 44 16.00 18.37 14.05
C SER A 44 17.39 17.74 13.90
N LYS A 45 18.11 18.10 12.83
CA LYS A 45 19.53 17.74 12.66
C LYS A 45 20.45 18.25 13.77
N THR A 46 20.02 19.25 14.55
CA THR A 46 20.74 19.81 15.69
C THR A 46 20.25 19.23 17.02
N TYR A 47 19.56 18.09 16.99
CA TYR A 47 18.97 17.43 18.17
C TYR A 47 17.98 18.30 18.95
N THR A 48 17.35 19.26 18.28
CA THR A 48 16.28 20.07 18.87
C THR A 48 14.96 19.32 18.72
N LEU A 49 14.22 19.13 19.82
CA LEU A 49 12.89 18.53 19.78
C LEU A 49 11.96 19.40 18.92
N LEU A 50 11.39 18.81 17.88
CA LEU A 50 10.42 19.47 17.01
C LEU A 50 9.00 19.25 17.51
N GLY A 51 8.69 18.03 17.96
CA GLY A 51 7.36 17.65 18.43
C GLY A 51 7.15 16.14 18.42
N THR A 52 5.93 15.72 18.70
CA THR A 52 5.53 14.30 18.67
C THR A 52 4.78 13.96 17.37
N ARG A 53 4.62 12.66 17.08
CA ARG A 53 3.74 12.19 16.00
C ARG A 53 2.30 12.64 16.20
N GLU A 54 1.81 12.74 17.43
CA GLU A 54 0.48 13.26 17.75
C GLU A 54 0.37 14.76 17.41
N ASN A 55 1.43 15.54 17.63
CA ASN A 55 1.42 16.97 17.27
C ASN A 55 1.52 17.21 15.76
N PHE A 56 2.12 16.26 15.03
CA PHE A 56 2.45 16.39 13.60
C PHE A 56 1.71 15.38 12.72
N ASP A 57 0.62 14.82 13.19
CA ASP A 57 -0.16 13.78 12.51
C ASP A 57 -0.52 14.14 11.06
N ASN A 58 -0.96 15.37 10.82
CA ASN A 58 -1.30 15.88 9.50
C ASN A 58 -0.07 16.04 8.60
N LEU A 59 1.06 16.49 9.15
CA LEU A 59 2.32 16.59 8.41
C LEU A 59 2.88 15.20 8.05
N VAL A 60 2.77 14.26 8.99
CA VAL A 60 3.17 12.85 8.77
C VAL A 60 2.25 12.21 7.72
N HIS A 61 0.94 12.45 7.79
CA HIS A 61 -0.02 12.01 6.78
C HIS A 61 0.34 12.56 5.39
N GLU A 62 0.62 13.86 5.27
CA GLU A 62 1.03 14.46 4.01
C GLU A 62 2.33 13.85 3.46
N ALA A 63 3.32 13.59 4.32
CA ALA A 63 4.60 13.01 3.90
C ALA A 63 4.48 11.53 3.48
N THR A 64 3.68 10.74 4.20
CA THR A 64 3.67 9.27 4.08
C THR A 64 2.43 8.72 3.37
N SER A 65 1.39 9.54 3.20
CA SER A 65 0.04 9.13 2.79
C SER A 65 -0.66 8.14 3.75
N ILE A 66 -0.12 7.93 4.96
CA ILE A 66 -0.74 7.09 5.99
C ILE A 66 -1.88 7.88 6.64
N PRO A 67 -3.14 7.40 6.60
CA PRO A 67 -4.25 8.09 7.25
C PRO A 67 -3.98 8.32 8.74
N VAL A 68 -4.32 9.51 9.25
CA VAL A 68 -4.13 9.91 10.66
C VAL A 68 -4.68 8.86 11.64
N TYR A 69 -5.79 8.21 11.28
CA TYR A 69 -6.38 7.08 12.01
C TYR A 69 -5.35 6.00 12.39
N PHE A 70 -4.49 5.60 11.44
CA PHE A 70 -3.50 4.54 11.68
C PHE A 70 -2.24 5.03 12.41
N LEU A 71 -1.97 6.35 12.41
CA LEU A 71 -0.79 6.88 13.10
C LEU A 71 -0.92 6.71 14.61
N GLY A 72 -2.10 6.90 15.19
CA GLY A 72 -2.32 6.79 16.63
C GLY A 72 -2.52 5.37 17.17
N MET A 73 -2.47 4.34 16.32
CA MET A 73 -2.74 2.96 16.70
C MET A 73 -1.45 2.18 17.02
N ASN A 74 -1.60 1.01 17.63
CA ASN A 74 -0.54 0.00 17.69
C ASN A 74 -0.45 -0.77 16.35
N LEU A 75 0.55 -1.65 16.21
CA LEU A 75 0.67 -2.51 15.02
C LEU A 75 -0.55 -3.40 14.79
N GLU A 76 -1.33 -3.75 15.82
CA GLU A 76 -2.56 -4.53 15.62
C GLU A 76 -3.60 -3.74 14.81
N GLY A 77 -3.76 -2.44 15.11
CA GLY A 77 -4.65 -1.55 14.34
C GLY A 77 -4.22 -1.36 12.88
N VAL A 78 -2.94 -1.58 12.56
CA VAL A 78 -2.46 -1.55 11.17
C VAL A 78 -3.07 -2.69 10.33
N PHE A 79 -3.46 -3.82 10.94
CA PHE A 79 -4.08 -4.93 10.20
C PHE A 79 -5.52 -4.63 9.74
N ASP A 80 -6.16 -3.58 10.28
CA ASP A 80 -7.44 -3.08 9.75
C ASP A 80 -7.27 -2.43 8.36
N ALA A 81 -6.05 -2.02 8.01
CA ALA A 81 -5.73 -1.55 6.68
C ALA A 81 -5.62 -2.72 5.71
N SER A 82 -6.15 -2.50 4.51
CA SER A 82 -6.03 -3.46 3.42
C SER A 82 -4.57 -3.73 3.06
N VAL A 83 -4.30 -4.87 2.42
CA VAL A 83 -2.96 -5.20 1.91
C VAL A 83 -2.47 -4.10 0.96
N ALA A 84 -3.31 -3.59 0.07
CA ALA A 84 -2.93 -2.49 -0.81
C ALA A 84 -2.59 -1.19 -0.07
N GLU A 85 -3.32 -0.85 1.01
CA GLU A 85 -3.00 0.33 1.83
C GLU A 85 -1.62 0.20 2.48
N ARG A 86 -1.35 -0.95 3.10
CA ARG A 86 -0.05 -1.22 3.72
C ARG A 86 1.09 -1.19 2.69
N MET A 87 0.87 -1.78 1.50
CA MET A 87 1.84 -1.70 0.39
C MET A 87 2.03 -0.27 -0.11
N ARG A 88 0.97 0.54 -0.15
CA ARG A 88 1.02 1.95 -0.53
C ARG A 88 1.85 2.79 0.45
N TRP A 89 1.79 2.51 1.74
CA TRP A 89 2.64 3.20 2.73
C TRP A 89 4.14 2.91 2.52
N ALA A 90 4.45 1.75 1.92
CA ALA A 90 5.79 1.34 1.55
C ALA A 90 6.21 1.81 0.14
N SER A 91 5.30 2.36 -0.67
CA SER A 91 5.52 2.53 -2.11
C SER A 91 6.60 3.55 -2.45
N ARG A 92 6.73 4.61 -1.63
CA ARG A 92 7.74 5.67 -1.77
C ARG A 92 8.96 5.46 -0.89
N ARG A 93 9.09 4.28 -0.29
CA ARG A 93 10.22 3.94 0.56
C ARG A 93 11.41 3.47 -0.29
N GLU A 94 12.61 3.73 0.19
CA GLU A 94 13.88 3.45 -0.43
C GLU A 94 14.80 2.74 0.56
N ALA A 95 15.58 1.80 0.04
CA ALA A 95 16.60 1.08 0.79
C ALA A 95 17.86 0.92 -0.07
N SER A 96 19.02 0.83 0.58
CA SER A 96 20.30 0.63 -0.11
C SER A 96 20.40 -0.75 -0.76
N ARG A 97 19.76 -1.76 -0.16
CA ARG A 97 19.61 -3.10 -0.72
C ARG A 97 18.18 -3.30 -1.16
N GLU A 98 17.97 -3.88 -2.33
CA GLU A 98 16.63 -4.04 -2.90
C GLU A 98 15.75 -4.93 -2.01
N GLU A 99 16.32 -6.00 -1.44
CA GLU A 99 15.63 -6.92 -0.54
C GLU A 99 15.13 -6.25 0.76
N ASP A 100 15.81 -5.20 1.22
CA ASP A 100 15.43 -4.48 2.45
C ASP A 100 14.08 -3.75 2.28
N LEU A 101 13.64 -3.44 1.06
CA LEU A 101 12.28 -2.92 0.81
C LEU A 101 11.19 -3.93 1.20
N SER A 102 11.51 -5.22 1.15
CA SER A 102 10.61 -6.31 1.52
C SER A 102 10.76 -6.64 3.00
N TYR A 103 12.00 -6.73 3.49
CA TYR A 103 12.26 -7.08 4.88
C TYR A 103 11.81 -5.98 5.86
N SER A 104 11.89 -4.71 5.45
CA SER A 104 11.45 -3.61 6.29
C SER A 104 9.94 -3.53 6.50
N ILE A 105 9.14 -4.35 5.80
CA ILE A 105 7.68 -4.31 5.88
C ILE A 105 7.04 -5.63 6.31
N LEU A 106 7.83 -6.68 6.61
CA LEU A 106 7.31 -7.99 7.07
C LEU A 106 6.34 -7.85 8.24
N GLY A 107 6.69 -7.02 9.22
CA GLY A 107 5.87 -6.77 10.41
C GLY A 107 4.51 -6.14 10.10
N LEU A 108 4.40 -5.35 9.03
CA LEU A 108 3.11 -4.77 8.62
C LEU A 108 2.15 -5.84 8.11
N PHE A 109 2.66 -6.97 7.62
CA PHE A 109 1.86 -8.08 7.09
C PHE A 109 1.77 -9.27 8.04
N GLY A 110 2.45 -9.23 9.18
CA GLY A 110 2.52 -10.38 10.10
C GLY A 110 3.20 -11.61 9.48
N VAL A 111 4.06 -11.40 8.48
CA VAL A 111 4.77 -12.46 7.77
C VAL A 111 6.13 -12.69 8.42
N ASN A 112 6.55 -13.95 8.47
CA ASN A 112 7.90 -14.33 8.87
C ASN A 112 8.55 -15.15 7.75
N ILE A 113 9.56 -14.59 7.09
CA ILE A 113 10.37 -15.26 6.07
C ILE A 113 11.86 -15.15 6.40
N PRO A 114 12.69 -16.17 6.09
CA PRO A 114 14.14 -16.07 6.24
C PRO A 114 14.73 -14.93 5.40
N LEU A 115 15.59 -14.12 6.02
CA LEU A 115 16.35 -13.06 5.35
C LEU A 115 17.52 -13.67 4.56
N LEU A 116 17.50 -13.49 3.25
CA LEU A 116 18.50 -13.99 2.30
C LEU A 116 19.08 -12.80 1.52
N TYR A 117 20.14 -12.19 2.07
CA TYR A 117 20.82 -11.10 1.40
C TYR A 117 21.46 -11.54 0.08
N GLY A 118 21.29 -10.72 -0.97
CA GLY A 118 21.71 -11.02 -2.34
C GLY A 118 20.61 -11.59 -3.25
N GLU A 119 19.38 -11.78 -2.75
CA GLU A 119 18.25 -12.23 -3.58
C GLU A 119 17.56 -11.10 -4.38
N GLY A 120 17.85 -9.84 -4.04
CA GLY A 120 17.29 -8.64 -4.69
C GLY A 120 15.76 -8.63 -4.65
N GLY A 121 15.13 -8.24 -5.77
CA GLY A 121 13.67 -8.19 -5.92
C GLY A 121 12.93 -9.51 -5.66
N LYS A 122 13.62 -10.67 -5.62
CA LYS A 122 13.00 -11.96 -5.25
C LYS A 122 12.46 -11.95 -3.82
N ALA A 123 13.03 -11.14 -2.92
CA ALA A 123 12.53 -10.97 -1.56
C ALA A 123 11.06 -10.50 -1.55
N PHE A 124 10.69 -9.62 -2.49
CA PHE A 124 9.33 -9.07 -2.58
C PHE A 124 8.33 -10.08 -3.12
N LEU A 125 8.78 -10.97 -4.03
CA LEU A 125 7.97 -12.09 -4.51
C LEU A 125 7.67 -13.05 -3.36
N ARG A 126 8.69 -13.45 -2.59
CA ARG A 126 8.52 -14.33 -1.41
C ARG A 126 7.59 -13.73 -0.37
N LEU A 127 7.70 -12.42 -0.11
CA LEU A 127 6.78 -11.72 0.78
C LEU A 127 5.33 -11.86 0.30
N GLN A 128 5.05 -11.58 -0.97
CA GLN A 128 3.69 -11.71 -1.49
C GLN A 128 3.20 -13.15 -1.52
N GLU A 129 4.06 -14.14 -1.80
CA GLU A 129 3.71 -15.56 -1.71
C GLU A 129 3.25 -15.94 -0.29
N GLU A 130 3.90 -15.43 0.76
CA GLU A 130 3.45 -15.65 2.13
C GLU A 130 2.17 -14.88 2.48
N ILE A 131 2.01 -13.65 1.98
CA ILE A 131 0.75 -12.90 2.13
C ILE A 131 -0.39 -13.65 1.47
N VAL A 132 -0.17 -14.23 0.28
CA VAL A 132 -1.17 -15.04 -0.43
C VAL A 132 -1.65 -16.21 0.42
N LYS A 133 -0.74 -16.89 1.12
CA LYS A 133 -1.04 -18.08 1.93
C LYS A 133 -1.82 -17.72 3.20
N THR A 134 -1.66 -16.50 3.72
CA THR A 134 -2.12 -16.10 5.05
C THR A 134 -3.25 -15.07 5.03
N SER A 135 -3.47 -14.39 3.88
CA SER A 135 -4.47 -13.34 3.71
C SER A 135 -5.50 -13.72 2.66
N TRP A 136 -6.74 -13.25 2.85
CA TRP A 136 -7.82 -13.32 1.86
C TRP A 136 -8.15 -11.96 1.26
N ASP A 137 -7.28 -10.98 1.47
CA ASP A 137 -7.47 -9.62 0.99
C ASP A 137 -7.12 -9.51 -0.51
N GLU A 138 -8.16 -9.42 -1.33
CA GLU A 138 -8.10 -9.29 -2.78
C GLU A 138 -7.38 -8.01 -3.25
N THR A 139 -7.23 -7.01 -2.37
CA THR A 139 -6.50 -5.77 -2.69
C THR A 139 -5.02 -6.01 -2.97
N LEU A 140 -4.47 -7.16 -2.58
CA LEU A 140 -3.14 -7.60 -3.00
C LEU A 140 -2.96 -7.52 -4.53
N PHE A 141 -4.02 -7.77 -5.31
CA PHE A 141 -3.99 -7.74 -6.77
C PHE A 141 -4.35 -6.37 -7.38
N ALA A 142 -4.65 -5.36 -6.54
CA ALA A 142 -5.15 -4.05 -6.95
C ALA A 142 -4.03 -3.01 -7.20
N TRP A 143 -2.88 -3.45 -7.72
CA TRP A 143 -1.74 -2.58 -8.05
C TRP A 143 -1.81 -2.01 -9.47
N ASN A 144 -1.14 -0.87 -9.68
CA ASN A 144 -1.13 -0.13 -10.95
C ASN A 144 -0.05 -0.67 -11.89
N GLY A 145 -0.46 -1.33 -12.98
CA GLY A 145 0.46 -1.82 -14.02
C GLY A 145 0.88 -0.76 -15.05
N ARG A 146 0.99 0.52 -14.66
CA ARG A 146 1.16 1.65 -15.59
C ARG A 146 2.62 2.03 -15.90
N SER A 147 3.61 1.36 -15.32
CA SER A 147 5.02 1.52 -15.71
C SER A 147 5.41 0.47 -16.76
N ASP A 148 6.40 0.79 -17.60
CA ASP A 148 6.89 -0.15 -18.63
C ASP A 148 7.44 -1.45 -18.02
N ASP A 149 8.10 -1.36 -16.85
CA ASP A 149 8.56 -2.53 -16.07
C ASP A 149 7.39 -3.41 -15.58
N CYS A 150 6.25 -2.81 -15.22
CA CYS A 150 5.04 -3.55 -14.84
C CYS A 150 4.44 -4.30 -16.02
N MET A 151 4.44 -3.66 -17.20
CA MET A 151 3.87 -4.26 -18.40
C MET A 151 4.69 -5.49 -18.80
N GLN A 152 6.02 -5.42 -18.75
CA GLN A 152 6.89 -6.56 -19.01
C GLN A 152 6.63 -7.72 -18.04
N HIS A 153 6.50 -7.43 -16.74
CA HIS A 153 6.21 -8.45 -15.71
C HIS A 153 4.83 -9.08 -15.88
N MET A 154 3.81 -8.26 -16.17
CA MET A 154 2.45 -8.74 -16.41
C MET A 154 2.35 -9.56 -17.69
N LEU A 155 3.04 -9.14 -18.75
CA LEU A 155 3.15 -9.88 -20.01
C LEU A 155 3.91 -11.20 -19.85
N ALA A 156 4.79 -11.32 -18.86
CA ALA A 156 5.43 -12.56 -18.47
C ALA A 156 4.55 -13.47 -17.58
N GLY A 157 3.27 -13.13 -17.38
CA GLY A 157 2.32 -13.90 -16.54
C GLY A 157 2.40 -13.56 -15.06
N GLY A 158 3.05 -12.46 -14.69
CA GLY A 158 3.21 -12.01 -13.31
C GLY A 158 1.95 -11.36 -12.75
N LEU A 159 1.19 -12.13 -11.96
CA LEU A 159 -0.04 -11.69 -11.30
C LEU A 159 0.21 -10.76 -10.09
N ILE A 160 1.29 -11.01 -9.36
CA ILE A 160 1.71 -10.23 -8.19
C ILE A 160 2.61 -9.07 -8.61
N ALA A 161 2.71 -8.04 -7.77
CA ALA A 161 3.54 -6.88 -8.09
C ALA A 161 5.03 -7.24 -7.99
N SER A 162 5.90 -6.61 -8.78
CA SER A 162 7.35 -6.80 -8.61
C SER A 162 7.97 -5.87 -7.56
N HIS A 163 7.27 -4.80 -7.14
CA HIS A 163 7.79 -3.79 -6.22
C HIS A 163 6.65 -3.01 -5.52
N PRO A 164 6.81 -2.55 -4.25
CA PRO A 164 5.81 -1.75 -3.53
C PRO A 164 5.33 -0.48 -4.24
N ARG A 165 6.23 0.25 -4.94
CA ARG A 165 5.93 1.41 -5.80
C ARG A 165 4.69 1.26 -6.68
N HIS A 166 4.38 0.05 -7.14
CA HIS A 166 3.22 -0.21 -8.00
C HIS A 166 1.87 0.01 -7.29
N PHE A 167 1.87 0.13 -5.96
CA PHE A 167 0.71 0.45 -5.15
C PHE A 167 0.52 1.95 -4.88
N GLU A 168 1.43 2.84 -5.33
CA GLU A 168 1.38 4.27 -4.99
C GLU A 168 0.05 4.95 -5.37
N GLY A 169 -0.44 4.65 -6.57
CA GLY A 169 -1.72 5.15 -7.09
C GLY A 169 -2.85 4.13 -7.01
N ALA A 170 -2.69 3.03 -6.27
CA ALA A 170 -3.75 2.05 -6.10
C ALA A 170 -4.96 2.76 -5.48
N THR A 171 -6.02 2.93 -6.27
CA THR A 171 -7.24 3.56 -5.77
C THR A 171 -7.95 2.49 -4.97
N ILE A 172 -7.87 2.60 -3.64
CA ILE A 172 -8.63 1.75 -2.72
C ILE A 172 -10.09 2.20 -2.80
N LEU A 173 -10.76 1.85 -3.91
CA LEU A 173 -12.20 2.04 -4.05
C LEU A 173 -12.90 1.07 -3.11
N GLY A 174 -13.09 1.51 -1.87
CA GLY A 174 -14.28 1.17 -1.08
C GLY A 174 -14.51 -0.30 -0.77
N LEU A 175 -13.50 -1.14 -0.61
CA LEU A 175 -13.69 -2.49 -0.02
C LEU A 175 -13.85 -2.43 1.52
N LYS A 176 -14.48 -1.34 2.01
CA LYS A 176 -14.94 -1.14 3.39
C LYS A 176 -16.41 -1.57 3.56
N PHE A 177 -16.94 -2.39 2.67
CA PHE A 177 -18.26 -2.97 2.85
C PHE A 177 -18.13 -4.26 3.66
N PRO A 178 -19.05 -4.54 4.61
CA PRO A 178 -19.18 -5.84 5.26
C PRO A 178 -19.82 -6.83 4.28
N ILE A 179 -19.22 -7.02 3.12
CA ILE A 179 -19.57 -8.11 2.22
C ILE A 179 -18.65 -9.25 2.63
N PRO A 180 -19.16 -10.46 2.94
CA PRO A 180 -18.31 -11.59 3.22
C PRO A 180 -17.33 -11.77 2.06
N ARG A 181 -16.05 -11.44 2.32
CA ARG A 181 -14.98 -11.61 1.35
C ARG A 181 -14.91 -13.11 1.06
N GLN A 182 -15.22 -13.49 -0.18
CA GLN A 182 -15.03 -14.87 -0.62
C GLN A 182 -13.53 -15.07 -0.87
N HIS A 183 -12.98 -16.19 -0.41
CA HIS A 183 -11.58 -16.53 -0.62
C HIS A 183 -11.25 -16.52 -2.12
N TYR A 184 -10.06 -16.02 -2.47
CA TYR A 184 -9.49 -16.24 -3.79
C TYR A 184 -8.67 -17.53 -3.81
N GLU A 185 -8.60 -18.18 -4.96
CA GLU A 185 -7.79 -19.38 -5.20
C GLU A 185 -6.67 -19.05 -6.19
N ILE A 186 -5.42 -19.32 -5.80
CA ILE A 186 -4.30 -19.30 -6.75
C ILE A 186 -4.25 -20.66 -7.44
N THR A 187 -4.26 -20.64 -8.77
CA THR A 187 -4.13 -21.82 -9.62
C THR A 187 -2.86 -21.71 -10.45
N ASN A 188 -2.41 -22.82 -11.02
CA ASN A 188 -1.31 -22.84 -12.00
C ASN A 188 -1.64 -22.11 -13.32
N ARG A 189 -2.87 -21.62 -13.49
CA ARG A 189 -3.32 -20.81 -14.63
C ARG A 189 -3.60 -19.35 -14.25
N GLY A 190 -3.33 -18.95 -13.01
CA GLY A 190 -3.64 -17.61 -12.52
C GLY A 190 -4.54 -17.62 -11.28
N VAL A 191 -5.15 -16.48 -10.96
CA VAL A 191 -6.04 -16.36 -9.79
C VAL A 191 -7.50 -16.38 -10.18
N ARG A 192 -8.29 -17.11 -9.39
CA ARG A 192 -9.74 -17.12 -9.40
C ARG A 192 -10.24 -16.40 -8.15
N MET A 193 -11.04 -15.36 -8.34
CA MET A 193 -11.67 -14.64 -7.23
C MET A 193 -13.11 -14.24 -7.57
N SER A 194 -13.96 -14.22 -6.55
CA SER A 194 -15.34 -13.75 -6.65
C SER A 194 -15.45 -12.38 -5.98
N ILE A 195 -15.64 -11.33 -6.77
CA ILE A 195 -15.77 -9.97 -6.23
C ILE A 195 -17.24 -9.54 -6.32
N PRO A 196 -17.85 -9.12 -5.20
CA PRO A 196 -19.16 -8.50 -5.22
C PRO A 196 -19.05 -7.11 -5.84
N LEU A 197 -19.79 -6.87 -6.93
CA LEU A 197 -19.80 -5.57 -7.60
C LEU A 197 -21.04 -4.77 -7.17
N SER A 198 -20.86 -3.51 -6.78
CA SER A 198 -21.99 -2.61 -6.61
C SER A 198 -22.65 -2.32 -7.96
N ARG A 199 -23.96 -2.06 -7.97
CA ARG A 199 -24.74 -1.90 -9.20
C ARG A 199 -24.16 -0.84 -10.15
N GLY A 200 -23.70 0.29 -9.61
CA GLY A 200 -23.05 1.36 -10.41
C GLY A 200 -21.63 1.02 -10.88
N GLN A 201 -20.86 0.22 -10.14
CA GLN A 201 -19.56 -0.29 -10.61
C GLN A 201 -19.75 -1.36 -11.69
N PHE A 202 -20.76 -2.21 -11.54
CA PHE A 202 -21.13 -3.23 -12.50
C PHE A 202 -21.54 -2.61 -13.84
N ASP A 203 -22.39 -1.58 -13.82
CA ASP A 203 -22.81 -0.86 -15.02
C ASP A 203 -21.64 -0.16 -15.71
N ARG A 204 -20.67 0.40 -14.96
CA ARG A 204 -19.43 0.93 -15.53
C ARG A 204 -18.54 -0.14 -16.16
N VAL A 205 -18.34 -1.27 -15.49
CA VAL A 205 -17.54 -2.40 -16.01
C VAL A 205 -18.15 -2.96 -17.30
N LEU A 206 -19.49 -2.99 -17.41
CA LEU A 206 -20.19 -3.39 -18.62
C LEU A 206 -20.19 -2.31 -19.71
N ALA A 207 -20.30 -1.04 -19.36
CA ALA A 207 -20.40 0.08 -20.30
C ALA A 207 -19.04 0.49 -20.89
N GLU A 208 -17.99 0.56 -20.07
CA GLU A 208 -16.64 0.93 -20.50
C GLU A 208 -15.84 -0.28 -21.03
N GLY A 209 -16.34 -1.50 -20.75
CA GLY A 209 -15.49 -2.70 -20.74
C GLY A 209 -14.45 -2.60 -19.63
N MET A 210 -13.96 -3.73 -19.12
CA MET A 210 -12.74 -3.65 -18.30
C MET A 210 -11.63 -2.96 -19.12
N PRO A 211 -10.78 -2.11 -18.50
CA PRO A 211 -9.54 -1.73 -19.16
C PRO A 211 -8.88 -3.03 -19.61
N ARG A 212 -8.64 -3.19 -20.91
CA ARG A 212 -8.11 -4.41 -21.53
C ARG A 212 -6.70 -4.69 -21.00
N ARG A 213 -6.57 -5.11 -19.74
CA ARG A 213 -5.42 -5.85 -19.25
C ARG A 213 -5.55 -7.22 -19.90
N ARG A 214 -4.66 -7.54 -20.84
CA ARG A 214 -4.57 -8.89 -21.40
C ARG A 214 -4.39 -9.85 -20.22
N GLY A 215 -5.24 -10.87 -20.12
CA GLY A 215 -5.21 -11.85 -19.03
C GLY A 215 -6.34 -11.75 -18.01
N LEU A 216 -7.09 -10.65 -17.95
CA LEU A 216 -8.29 -10.58 -17.09
C LEU A 216 -9.54 -11.04 -17.87
N THR A 217 -10.14 -12.17 -17.47
CA THR A 217 -11.47 -12.57 -17.97
C THR A 217 -12.51 -12.46 -16.87
N PHE A 218 -13.61 -11.77 -17.19
CA PHE A 218 -14.74 -11.59 -16.28
C PHE A 218 -15.87 -12.52 -16.72
N SER A 219 -16.32 -13.40 -15.84
CA SER A 219 -17.48 -14.26 -16.08
C SER A 219 -18.62 -13.91 -15.13
N ARG A 220 -19.83 -13.81 -15.68
CA ARG A 220 -21.05 -13.52 -14.92
C ARG A 220 -21.59 -14.80 -14.30
N HIS A 221 -21.71 -14.84 -12.99
CA HIS A 221 -22.44 -15.91 -12.31
C HIS A 221 -23.87 -15.45 -11.98
N ARG A 222 -24.89 -16.05 -12.61
CA ARG A 222 -26.31 -15.75 -12.31
C ARG A 222 -26.79 -16.61 -11.13
N GLY A 223 -26.53 -16.16 -9.90
CA GLY A 223 -27.19 -16.66 -8.68
C GLY A 223 -28.36 -15.75 -8.27
N ARG A 224 -29.33 -16.26 -7.50
CA ARG A 224 -30.37 -15.43 -6.85
C ARG A 224 -29.71 -14.65 -5.69
N GLY A 225 -29.13 -13.48 -5.98
CA GLY A 225 -28.40 -12.65 -5.01
C GLY A 225 -27.75 -11.41 -5.65
N ILE A 226 -26.93 -10.67 -4.88
CA ILE A 226 -26.11 -9.55 -5.37
C ILE A 226 -25.30 -10.03 -6.61
N PRO A 227 -25.23 -9.26 -7.71
CA PRO A 227 -24.46 -9.66 -8.88
C PRO A 227 -22.99 -9.92 -8.52
N GLN A 228 -22.55 -11.16 -8.77
CA GLN A 228 -21.17 -11.58 -8.56
C GLN A 228 -20.46 -11.68 -9.90
N GLY A 229 -19.22 -11.18 -9.92
CA GLY A 229 -18.29 -11.35 -11.01
C GLY A 229 -17.18 -12.30 -10.61
N VAL A 230 -16.86 -13.27 -11.47
CA VAL A 230 -15.64 -14.06 -11.32
C VAL A 230 -14.57 -13.41 -12.19
N LEU A 231 -13.49 -12.96 -11.54
CA LEU A 231 -12.29 -12.53 -12.24
C LEU A 231 -11.32 -13.69 -12.31
N TYR A 232 -10.90 -14.02 -13.54
CA TYR A 232 -9.72 -14.81 -13.79
C TYR A 232 -8.62 -13.85 -14.22
N ALA A 233 -7.47 -13.92 -13.57
CA ALA A 233 -6.26 -13.22 -13.97
C ALA A 233 -5.22 -14.26 -14.40
N SER A 234 -5.07 -14.47 -15.71
CA SER A 234 -4.10 -15.38 -16.35
C SER A 234 -2.87 -14.66 -16.85
#